data_AF-A0A8F3E785-F1
#
_entry.id   AF-A0A8F3E785-F1
#
_cell.length_a   1.000
_cell.length_b   1.000
_cell.length_c   1.000
_cell.angle_alpha   90.00
_cell.angle_beta   90.00
_cell.angle_gamma   90.00
#
_symmetry.space_group_name_H-M   'P 1'
#
loop_
_entity.id
_entity.type
_entity.pdbx_description
1 polymer ?
#
loop_
_entity_poly.entity_id
_entity_poly.type
_entity_poly.pdbx_seq_one_letter_code
_entity_poly.pdbx_strand_id
1 'polypeptide(L)'
;MNKFIWNNFGTLVSASKVGLMVVIKNSAGDTRKMSVNKYKNSALDVLNKAQTMIGQTVVIRTSQNTNDWSTDEWFSEIDIVQPTYKRSDCLTVGETEPKPDQPF
;
A
#
# COMPACT_ATOMS: atom_id res chain seq x y z
N MET A 1 6.49 20.13 13.35
CA MET A 1 6.91 18.92 12.63
C MET A 1 5.70 18.01 12.50
N ASN A 2 5.14 17.89 11.29
CA ASN A 2 3.97 17.03 11.07
C ASN A 2 4.44 15.58 11.01
N LYS A 3 4.03 14.76 11.98
CA LYS A 3 4.34 13.33 12.00
C LYS A 3 3.32 12.60 11.12
N PHE A 4 3.79 11.98 10.05
CA PHE A 4 2.99 11.07 9.25
C PHE A 4 3.19 9.66 9.78
N ILE A 5 2.09 9.01 10.18
CA ILE A 5 2.13 7.68 10.78
C ILE A 5 1.44 6.72 9.81
N TRP A 6 2.10 5.59 9.55
CA TRP A 6 1.49 4.46 8.84
C TRP A 6 0.73 3.62 9.86
N ASN A 7 -0.57 3.50 9.65
CA ASN A 7 -1.46 2.70 10.48
C ASN A 7 -1.97 1.51 9.68
N ASN A 8 -2.11 0.37 10.35
CA ASN A 8 -2.74 -0.79 9.76
C ASN A 8 -4.23 -0.49 9.52
N PHE A 9 -4.66 -0.55 8.26
CA PHE A 9 -6.05 -0.35 7.89
C PHE A 9 -6.84 -1.66 7.80
N GLY A 10 -6.14 -2.79 7.77
CA GLY A 10 -6.74 -4.11 7.63
C GLY A 10 -6.95 -4.51 6.17
N THR A 11 -7.84 -5.47 5.93
CA THR A 11 -8.12 -5.99 4.59
C THR A 11 -9.00 -5.02 3.83
N LEU A 12 -8.51 -4.54 2.68
CA LEU A 12 -9.26 -3.64 1.82
C LEU A 12 -10.39 -4.41 1.13
N VAL A 13 -11.62 -3.93 1.25
CA VAL A 13 -12.80 -4.57 0.64
C VAL A 13 -13.32 -3.75 -0.54
N SER A 14 -13.19 -2.42 -0.48
CA SER A 14 -13.65 -1.55 -1.56
C SER A 14 -12.81 -0.29 -1.66
N ALA A 15 -12.59 0.16 -2.89
CA ALA A 15 -11.95 1.42 -3.21
C ALA A 15 -12.67 2.06 -4.40
N SER A 16 -13.29 3.21 -4.15
CA SER A 16 -14.15 3.90 -5.12
C SER A 16 -13.97 5.41 -5.04
N LYS A 17 -14.14 6.09 -6.18
CA LYS A 17 -14.18 7.55 -6.23
C LYS A 17 -15.61 8.05 -6.21
N VAL A 18 -15.95 8.85 -5.21
CA VAL A 18 -17.24 9.52 -5.08
C VAL A 18 -17.02 11.02 -5.29
N GLY A 19 -17.40 11.52 -6.47
CA GLY A 19 -17.21 12.92 -6.83
C GLY A 19 -15.74 13.33 -6.84
N LEU A 20 -15.35 14.21 -5.91
CA LEU A 20 -13.98 14.71 -5.71
C LEU A 20 -13.25 14.03 -4.54
N MET A 21 -13.78 12.91 -4.05
CA MET A 21 -13.21 12.17 -2.94
C MET A 21 -12.96 10.71 -3.33
N VAL A 22 -11.84 10.17 -2.91
CA VAL A 22 -11.57 8.72 -2.94
C VAL A 22 -11.99 8.15 -1.60
N VAL A 23 -12.79 7.10 -1.63
CA VAL A 23 -13.34 6.43 -0.45
C VAL A 23 -12.86 4.99 -0.48
N ILE A 24 -12.22 4.56 0.62
CA ILE A 24 -11.80 3.19 0.84
C ILE A 24 -12.52 2.61 2.04
N LYS A 25 -12.83 1.32 1.99
CA LYS A 25 -13.51 0.58 3.05
C LYS A 25 -12.77 -0.72 3.36
N ASN A 26 -12.55 -1.00 4.64
CA ASN A 26 -11.96 -2.27 5.08
C ASN A 26 -13.05 -3.31 5.43
N SER A 27 -12.61 -4.52 5.76
CA SER A 27 -13.48 -5.63 6.19
C SER A 27 -14.12 -5.43 7.56
N ALA A 28 -13.52 -4.59 8.42
CA ALA A 28 -14.08 -4.25 9.73
C ALA A 28 -15.23 -3.22 9.65
N GLY A 29 -15.41 -2.56 8.49
CA GLY A 29 -16.42 -1.53 8.28
C GLY A 29 -15.88 -0.09 8.35
N ASP A 30 -14.61 0.10 8.71
CA ASP A 30 -13.95 1.40 8.71
C ASP A 30 -13.85 1.95 7.30
N THR A 31 -14.14 3.24 7.18
CA THR A 31 -14.11 3.96 5.92
C THR A 31 -13.19 5.16 6.04
N ARG A 32 -12.34 5.37 5.04
CA ARG A 32 -11.40 6.51 4.99
C ARG A 32 -11.53 7.24 3.67
N LYS A 33 -11.34 8.54 3.72
CA LYS A 33 -11.52 9.46 2.59
C LYS A 33 -10.22 10.17 2.26
N MET A 34 -10.03 10.44 0.98
CA MET A 34 -8.94 11.26 0.46
C MET A 34 -9.50 12.30 -0.49
N SER A 35 -9.08 13.55 -0.33
CA SER A 35 -9.50 14.64 -1.21
C SER A 35 -8.69 14.64 -2.51
N VAL A 36 -9.38 14.42 -3.64
CA VAL A 36 -8.75 14.50 -4.97
C VAL A 36 -8.31 15.93 -5.26
N ASN A 37 -9.01 16.94 -4.75
CA ASN A 37 -8.64 18.34 -5.00
C ASN A 37 -7.28 18.71 -4.35
N LYS A 38 -7.00 18.15 -3.17
CA LYS A 38 -5.75 18.39 -2.44
C LYS A 38 -4.56 17.66 -3.05
N TYR A 39 -4.75 16.41 -3.46
CA TYR A 39 -3.67 15.52 -3.92
C TYR A 39 -3.61 15.33 -5.45
N LYS A 40 -4.60 15.84 -6.17
CA LYS A 40 -4.70 15.83 -7.64
C LYS A 40 -4.39 14.45 -8.23
N ASN A 41 -3.34 14.34 -9.05
CA ASN A 41 -2.95 13.09 -9.71
C ASN A 41 -2.59 11.99 -8.70
N SER A 42 -1.97 12.33 -7.57
CA SER A 42 -1.61 11.35 -6.55
C SER A 42 -2.84 10.66 -5.94
N ALA A 43 -4.00 11.33 -5.90
CA ALA A 43 -5.24 10.68 -5.44
C ALA A 43 -5.74 9.63 -6.43
N LEU A 44 -5.55 9.86 -7.73
CA LEU A 44 -5.92 8.90 -8.77
C LEU A 44 -4.96 7.71 -8.76
N ASP A 45 -3.67 7.94 -8.58
CA ASP A 45 -2.68 6.87 -8.41
C ASP A 45 -2.99 6.02 -7.19
N VAL A 46 -3.31 6.65 -6.06
CA VAL A 46 -3.73 5.96 -4.84
C VAL A 46 -5.02 5.17 -5.06
N LEU A 47 -6.00 5.71 -5.79
CA LEU A 47 -7.23 4.98 -6.14
C LEU A 47 -6.92 3.74 -6.98
N ASN A 48 -6.15 3.90 -8.07
CA ASN A 48 -5.78 2.80 -8.95
C ASN A 48 -5.02 1.72 -8.17
N LYS A 49 -4.08 2.14 -7.30
CA LYS A 49 -3.33 1.26 -6.41
C LYS A 49 -4.25 0.55 -5.40
N ALA A 50 -5.18 1.27 -4.79
CA ALA A 50 -6.15 0.67 -3.88
C ALA A 50 -7.05 -0.36 -4.59
N GLN A 51 -7.46 -0.11 -5.83
CA GLN A 51 -8.26 -1.05 -6.61
C GLN A 51 -7.53 -2.38 -6.88
N THR A 52 -6.21 -2.34 -7.12
CA THR A 52 -5.42 -3.57 -7.29
C THR A 52 -5.13 -4.30 -5.96
N MET A 53 -5.34 -3.62 -4.83
CA MET A 53 -5.12 -4.15 -3.48
C MET A 53 -6.41 -4.68 -2.81
N ILE A 54 -7.56 -4.67 -3.50
CA ILE A 54 -8.80 -5.22 -2.97
C ILE A 54 -8.59 -6.71 -2.63
N GLY A 55 -8.96 -7.11 -1.41
CA GLY A 55 -8.74 -8.43 -0.85
C GLY A 55 -7.41 -8.60 -0.11
N GLN A 56 -6.52 -7.60 -0.13
CA GLN A 56 -5.22 -7.64 0.55
C GLN A 56 -5.22 -6.79 1.82
N THR A 57 -4.32 -7.13 2.75
CA THR A 57 -4.08 -6.33 3.96
C THR A 57 -3.23 -5.13 3.62
N VAL A 58 -3.72 -3.93 3.93
CA VAL A 58 -3.11 -2.66 3.57
C VAL A 58 -2.86 -1.79 4.80
N VAL A 59 -1.87 -0.91 4.67
CA VAL A 59 -1.57 0.17 5.60
C VAL A 59 -1.87 1.50 4.93
N ILE A 60 -2.34 2.45 5.73
CA ILE A 60 -2.63 3.80 5.28
C ILE A 60 -1.77 4.81 6.02
N ARG A 61 -1.38 5.88 5.34
CA ARG A 61 -0.67 6.99 5.96
C ARG A 61 -1.65 8.06 6.40
N THR A 62 -1.70 8.31 7.70
CA THR A 62 -2.50 9.40 8.30
C THR A 62 -1.54 10.48 8.81
N SER A 63 -1.84 11.74 8.52
CA SER A 63 -1.14 12.86 9.16
C SER A 63 -1.72 13.03 10.56
N GLN A 64 -0.91 12.87 11.60
CA GLN A 64 -1.35 13.22 12.95
C GLN A 64 -1.33 14.76 13.04
N ASN A 65 -2.45 15.40 12.75
CA ASN A 65 -2.58 16.83 12.99
C ASN A 65 -3.07 17.00 14.43
N THR A 66 -2.34 17.74 15.24
CA THR A 66 -2.72 18.15 16.61
C THR A 66 -3.86 19.18 16.62
N ASN A 67 -4.65 19.25 15.55
CA ASN A 67 -5.76 20.17 15.36
C ASN A 67 -7.02 19.32 15.13
N ASP A 68 -8.15 19.79 15.64
CA ASP A 68 -9.51 19.21 15.71
C ASP A 68 -10.13 18.56 14.45
N TRP A 69 -9.35 18.19 13.44
CA TRP A 69 -9.79 17.33 12.36
C TRP A 69 -9.65 15.88 12.76
N SER A 70 -10.77 15.17 12.76
CA SER A 70 -10.83 13.74 13.05
C SER A 70 -9.85 12.99 12.14
N THR A 71 -8.70 12.60 12.70
CA THR A 71 -7.69 11.76 12.04
C THR A 71 -8.26 10.40 11.64
N ASP A 72 -9.46 10.10 12.13
CA ASP A 72 -10.25 8.93 11.79
C ASP A 72 -10.93 8.98 10.42
N GLU A 73 -10.97 10.12 9.75
CA GLU A 73 -11.69 10.21 8.46
C GLU A 73 -10.75 10.30 7.25
N TRP A 74 -9.53 10.81 7.40
CA TRP A 74 -8.67 11.18 6.27
C TRP A 74 -7.36 10.41 6.18
N PHE A 75 -6.96 10.03 4.97
CA PHE A 75 -5.67 9.42 4.68
C PHE A 75 -4.98 10.09 3.49
N SER A 76 -3.66 9.94 3.40
CA SER A 76 -2.81 10.56 2.37
C SER A 76 -2.15 9.56 1.43
N GLU A 77 -2.01 8.30 1.83
CA GLU A 77 -1.34 7.28 1.03
C GLU A 77 -1.78 5.88 1.46
N ILE A 78 -1.65 4.90 0.57
CA ILE A 78 -1.97 3.49 0.81
C ILE A 78 -0.83 2.60 0.32
N ASP A 79 -0.54 1.55 1.08
CA ASP A 79 0.38 0.50 0.66
C ASP A 79 -0.05 -0.88 1.15
N ILE A 80 0.47 -1.92 0.51
CA ILE A 80 0.32 -3.29 0.99
C ILE A 80 1.17 -3.46 2.26
N VAL A 81 0.65 -4.20 3.23
CA VAL A 81 1.48 -4.76 4.29
C VAL A 81 2.42 -5.77 3.63
N GLN A 82 3.58 -5.31 3.18
CA GLN A 82 4.59 -6.24 2.72
C GLN A 82 5.03 -7.06 3.93
N PRO A 83 4.88 -8.40 3.92
CA PRO A 83 5.67 -9.19 4.82
C PRO A 83 7.11 -8.83 4.48
N THR A 84 7.86 -8.31 5.44
CA THR A 84 9.31 -8.14 5.29
C THR A 84 9.88 -9.53 5.05
N TYR A 85 9.93 -9.96 3.80
CA TYR A 85 10.81 -11.03 3.41
C TYR A 85 12.19 -10.41 3.58
N LYS A 86 12.80 -10.66 4.75
CA LYS A 86 14.25 -10.69 4.81
C LYS A 86 14.64 -11.66 3.70
N ARG A 87 15.07 -11.14 2.55
CA ARG A 87 15.92 -11.90 1.65
C ARG A 87 17.18 -12.17 2.45
N SER A 88 17.16 -13.23 3.24
CA SER A 88 18.36 -13.92 3.63
C SER A 88 18.94 -14.49 2.34
N ASP A 89 19.91 -13.77 1.81
CA ASP A 89 21.06 -14.28 1.08
C ASP A 89 20.87 -15.68 0.45
N CYS A 90 20.32 -15.75 -0.76
CA CYS A 90 20.72 -16.79 -1.69
C CYS A 90 21.80 -16.22 -2.60
N LEU A 91 22.97 -15.96 -2.00
CA LEU A 91 24.21 -15.83 -2.73
C LEU A 91 24.60 -17.19 -3.31
N THR A 92 25.06 -17.15 -4.56
CA THR A 92 25.78 -18.20 -5.28
C THR A 92 24.95 -19.38 -5.81
N VAL A 93 24.31 -19.17 -6.97
CA VAL A 93 24.22 -20.26 -7.95
C VAL A 93 25.65 -20.52 -8.39
N GLY A 94 26.25 -21.59 -7.86
CA GLY A 94 27.52 -22.10 -8.37
C GLY A 94 27.32 -22.50 -9.83
N GLU A 95 27.91 -21.74 -10.75
CA GLU A 95 28.30 -22.25 -12.06
C GLU A 95 29.26 -23.42 -11.83
N THR A 96 28.69 -24.62 -11.72
CA THR A 96 29.44 -25.84 -12.02
C THR A 96 29.01 -26.21 -13.43
N GLU A 97 29.71 -25.67 -14.42
CA GLU A 97 29.63 -26.18 -15.79
C GLU A 97 30.04 -27.67 -15.77
N PRO A 98 29.17 -28.61 -16.16
CA PRO A 98 29.65 -29.93 -16.51
C PRO A 98 30.31 -29.84 -17.89
N LYS A 99 31.63 -30.06 -17.93
CA LYS A 99 32.40 -30.34 -19.15
C LYS A 99 31.63 -31.38 -19.98
N PRO A 100 31.31 -31.12 -21.26
CA PRO A 100 30.85 -32.19 -22.13
C PRO A 100 32.03 -33.12 -22.44
N ASP A 101 31.86 -34.39 -22.06
CA ASP A 101 32.67 -35.52 -22.50
C ASP A 101 32.88 -35.48 -24.02
N GLN A 102 34.13 -35.49 -24.48
CA GLN A 102 34.46 -35.78 -25.87
C GLN A 102 34.44 -37.30 -26.08
N PRO A 103 33.70 -37.83 -27.07
CA PRO A 103 33.97 -39.15 -27.60
C PRO A 103 34.66 -39.08 -28.98
N PHE A 104 35.74 -39.85 -29.08
CA PHE A 104 36.54 -40.30 -30.24
C PHE A 104 37.48 -39.30 -30.92
#